data_AF-A0A838RBY5-F1
#
_entry.id   AF-A0A838RBY5-F1
#
_cell.length_a   1.000
_cell.length_b   1.000
_cell.length_c   1.000
_cell.angle_alpha   90.00
_cell.angle_beta   90.00
_cell.angle_gamma   90.00
#
_symmetry.space_group_name_H-M   'P 1'
#
loop_
_entity.id
_entity.type
_entity.pdbx_description
1 polymer ?
#
loop_
_entity_poly.entity_id
_entity_poly.type
_entity_poly.pdbx_seq_one_letter_code
_entity_poly.pdbx_strand_id
1 'polypeptide(L)' 'AVLDRVAANLADVGKIEAEAKLEGRNMTMVIAPR' A
#
# COMPACT_ATOMS: atom_id res chain seq x y z
N ALA A 1 -0.65 7.45 6.91
CA ALA A 1 -1.52 7.10 8.05
C ALA A 1 -2.51 5.98 7.73
N VAL A 2 -3.39 6.12 6.72
CA VAL A 2 -4.35 5.05 6.37
C VAL A 2 -3.69 3.93 5.56
N LEU A 3 -2.96 4.28 4.50
CA LEU A 3 -2.30 3.29 3.63
C LEU A 3 -1.27 2.46 4.39
N ASP A 4 -0.49 3.08 5.29
CA ASP A 4 0.49 2.37 6.12
C ASP A 4 -0.17 1.33 7.05
N ARG A 5 -1.34 1.68 7.62
CA ARG A 5 -2.12 0.75 8.45
C ARG A 5 -2.67 -0.41 7.63
N VAL A 6 -3.15 -0.13 6.42
CA VAL A 6 -3.63 -1.17 5.50
C VAL A 6 -2.47 -2.09 5.11
N ALA A 7 -1.31 -1.54 4.76
CA ALA A 7 -0.11 -2.32 4.45
C ALA A 7 0.33 -3.20 5.62
N ALA A 8 0.35 -2.67 6.85
CA ALA A 8 0.70 -3.45 8.04
C ALA A 8 -0.26 -4.62 8.29
N ASN A 9 -1.55 -4.43 8.02
CA ASN A 9 -2.56 -5.49 8.18
C ASN A 9 -2.51 -6.55 7.07
N LEU A 10 -1.98 -6.23 5.90
CA LEU A 10 -1.88 -7.13 4.74
C LEU A 10 -0.46 -7.71 4.57
N ALA A 11 0.43 -7.53 5.55
CA ALA A 11 1.84 -7.94 5.46
C ALA A 11 2.05 -9.47 5.48
N ASP A 12 1.04 -10.22 5.93
CA ASP A 12 1.01 -11.68 5.96
C ASP A 12 0.69 -12.30 4.60
N VAL A 13 -0.20 -11.67 3.83
CA VAL A 13 -0.69 -12.17 2.52
C VAL A 13 -0.19 -11.36 1.32
N GLY A 14 0.43 -10.21 1.54
CA GLY A 14 0.85 -9.30 0.47
C GLY A 14 2.25 -8.72 0.64
N LYS A 15 2.79 -8.21 -0.46
CA LYS A 15 4.05 -7.49 -0.56
C LYS A 15 3.82 -6.14 -1.21
N ILE A 16 4.43 -5.10 -0.65
CA ILE A 16 4.39 -3.76 -1.25
C ILE A 16 5.26 -3.76 -2.50
N GLU A 17 4.67 -3.47 -3.66
CA GLU A 17 5.37 -3.30 -4.93
C GLU A 17 5.64 -1.82 -5.23
N ALA A 18 4.72 -0.94 -4.83
CA ALA A 18 4.90 0.49 -4.93
C ALA A 18 4.44 1.17 -3.63
N GLU A 19 5.34 1.97 -3.05
CA GLU A 19 5.04 2.75 -1.86
C GLU A 19 3.94 3.78 -2.11
N ALA A 20 3.35 4.29 -1.02
CA ALA A 20 2.30 5.30 -1.10
C ALA A 20 2.82 6.56 -1.81
N LYS A 21 2.26 6.84 -2.99
CA LYS A 21 2.65 7.97 -3.83
C LYS A 21 1.44 8.85 -4.13
N LEU A 22 1.67 10.15 -4.18
CA LEU A 22 0.65 11.12 -4.59
C LEU A 22 0.57 11.17 -6.13
N GLU A 23 -0.60 10.83 -6.67
CA GLU A 23 -0.92 10.92 -8.08
C GLU A 23 -2.09 11.88 -8.27
N GLY A 24 -1.75 13.14 -8.60
CA GLY A 24 -2.69 14.25 -8.68
C GLY A 24 -3.26 14.60 -7.31
N ARG A 25 -4.52 14.21 -7.07
CA ARG A 25 -5.23 14.42 -5.79
C ARG A 25 -5.40 13.13 -4.99
N ASN A 26 -4.92 12.01 -5.51
CA ASN A 26 -5.07 10.70 -4.90
C ASN A 26 -3.73 10.24 -4.33
N MET A 27 -3.78 9.44 -3.26
CA MET A 27 -2.61 8.75 -2.73
C MET A 27 -2.80 7.26 -2.98
N THR A 28 -1.94 6.67 -3.80
CA THR A 28 -2.07 5.29 -4.26
C THR A 28 -0.87 4.49 -3.74
N MET A 29 -1.11 3.25 -3.34
CA MET A 29 -0.09 2.27 -2.94
C MET A 29 -0.44 0.95 -3.63
N VAL A 30 0.56 0.22 -4.11
CA VAL A 30 0.35 -1.07 -4.79
C VAL A 30 0.87 -2.20 -3.90
N ILE A 31 -0.03 -3.12 -3.56
CA ILE A 31 0.27 -4.35 -2.83
C ILE A 31 -0.09 -5.53 -3.75
N ALA A 32 0.87 -6.41 -3.99
CA ALA A 32 0.63 -7.67 -4.69
C ALA A 32 0.52 -8.84 -3.70
N PRO A 33 -0.22 -9.91 -4.04
CA PRO A 33 -0.25 -11.12 -3.23
C PRO A 33 1.12 -11.82 -3.20
N ARG A 34 1.42 -12.50 -2.08
CA ARG A 34 2.60 -13.37 -1.96
C ARG A 34 2.47 -14.66 -2.77
#